data_AF-A0A8H6T3T7-F1
#
_entry.id   AF-A0A8H6T3T7-F1
#
_cell.length_a   1.000
_cell.length_b   1.000
_cell.length_c   1.000
_cell.angle_alpha   90.00
_cell.angle_beta   90.00
_cell.angle_gamma   90.00
#
_symmetry.space_group_name_H-M   'P 1'
#
loop_
_entity.id
_entity.type
_entity.pdbx_description
1 polymer ?
#
loop_
_entity_poly.entity_id
_entity_poly.type
_entity_poly.pdbx_seq_one_letter_code
_entity_poly.pdbx_strand_id
1 'polypeptide(L)'
;MPPFARKRVVLTPEQRAMYRDEKVTNFRLVSSLVASYAPDTLGPDHVASAETQQYLSEIGAYAELAYSLLPIETVFKHLHVLLEPEFPLEGYPAEGLLNTSVVCSFVGRTADLPGFVAYRSDCRQLVVAISGTNVDSAVQALYDIRTLPHRHPSGRGKVHTGFWRLYKGIRDAALKGLKQGLRDFDVAEVVLCGHSMGSAVSQLLVLDLLRDDSLIGSVPMRFVGFGGPRVGTKGLVNLWRELVAKRRRRHGEHSFEEYAVKMHRDGVPVLPPKAFGYRHCVERPYYSRHGRLYHVPAHLGEYALFHVDETTPAFRLAHIFDHLVLHIIDALQHIHIHIQPQRPHPSPSPRWPQLLL
;
A
#
# COMPACT_ATOMS: atom_id res chain seq x y z
N MET A 1 32.42 21.10 29.70
CA MET A 1 32.13 19.99 28.76
C MET A 1 31.58 20.59 27.47
N PRO A 2 32.14 20.27 26.29
CA PRO A 2 31.62 20.80 25.03
C PRO A 2 30.40 19.98 24.54
N PRO A 3 29.49 20.59 23.75
CA PRO A 3 28.22 19.98 23.36
C PRO A 3 28.40 18.94 22.24
N PHE A 4 27.61 17.87 22.28
CA PHE A 4 27.59 16.79 21.29
C PHE A 4 27.25 17.33 19.88
N ALA A 5 28.23 17.30 18.99
CA ALA A 5 28.04 17.56 17.58
C ALA A 5 27.22 16.43 16.94
N ARG A 6 26.05 16.76 16.37
CA ARG A 6 25.28 15.83 15.52
C ARG A 6 26.16 15.42 14.34
N LYS A 7 26.48 14.12 14.23
CA LYS A 7 27.14 13.57 13.03
C LYS A 7 26.23 13.80 11.83
N ARG A 8 26.66 14.66 10.89
CA ARG A 8 26.09 14.74 9.54
C ARG A 8 26.27 13.37 8.88
N VAL A 9 25.18 12.69 8.58
CA VAL A 9 25.22 11.47 7.76
C VAL A 9 25.66 11.89 6.36
N VAL A 10 26.87 11.48 5.98
CA VAL A 10 27.41 11.71 4.63
C VAL A 10 27.06 10.48 3.80
N LEU A 11 26.10 10.65 2.90
CA LEU A 11 25.65 9.60 2.00
C LEU A 11 26.80 9.11 1.11
N THR A 12 26.88 7.80 0.86
CA THR A 12 27.88 7.22 -0.05
C THR A 12 27.66 7.72 -1.48
N PRO A 13 28.67 7.64 -2.38
CA PRO A 13 28.50 7.98 -3.79
C PRO A 13 27.35 7.20 -4.46
N GLU A 14 27.15 5.94 -4.06
CA GLU A 14 26.08 5.04 -4.53
C GLU A 14 24.73 5.47 -3.98
N GLN A 15 24.63 5.82 -2.68
CA GLN A 15 23.41 6.43 -2.11
C GLN A 15 23.11 7.77 -2.77
N ARG A 16 24.12 8.59 -3.07
CA ARG A 16 23.97 9.86 -3.80
C ARG A 16 23.64 9.66 -5.28
N ALA A 17 23.97 8.52 -5.86
CA ALA A 17 23.58 8.14 -7.21
C ALA A 17 22.13 7.62 -7.21
N MET A 18 21.75 6.80 -6.23
CA MET A 18 20.38 6.34 -5.95
C MET A 18 19.41 7.52 -5.72
N TYR A 19 19.79 8.52 -4.91
CA TYR A 19 19.00 9.75 -4.74
C TYR A 19 18.99 10.66 -5.99
N ARG A 20 19.97 10.50 -6.90
CA ARG A 20 20.04 11.22 -8.19
C ARG A 20 19.21 10.53 -9.28
N ASP A 21 19.13 9.21 -9.24
CA ASP A 21 18.39 8.35 -10.17
C ASP A 21 16.98 7.99 -9.66
N GLU A 22 16.56 8.53 -8.51
CA GLU A 22 15.19 8.49 -8.02
C GLU A 22 14.26 9.12 -9.09
N LYS A 23 13.74 8.30 -10.01
CA LYS A 23 12.69 8.62 -10.99
C LYS A 23 11.40 9.17 -10.34
N VAL A 24 11.37 9.22 -9.00
CA VAL A 24 10.54 10.03 -8.10
C VAL A 24 10.53 11.53 -8.46
N THR A 25 11.47 12.02 -9.28
CA THR A 25 11.50 13.40 -9.80
C THR A 25 10.16 13.84 -10.38
N ASN A 26 9.43 12.97 -11.12
CA ASN A 26 8.14 13.35 -11.70
C ASN A 26 7.06 13.60 -10.64
N PHE A 27 6.93 12.75 -9.61
CA PHE A 27 5.92 12.95 -8.57
C PHE A 27 6.27 14.07 -7.59
N ARG A 28 7.58 14.29 -7.31
CA ARG A 28 8.04 15.45 -6.54
C ARG A 28 7.78 16.75 -7.28
N LEU A 29 8.04 16.79 -8.59
CA LEU A 29 7.70 17.92 -9.45
C LEU A 29 6.18 18.14 -9.52
N VAL A 30 5.38 17.09 -9.70
CA VAL A 30 3.91 17.21 -9.69
C VAL A 30 3.39 17.67 -8.34
N SER A 31 3.91 17.13 -7.24
CA SER A 31 3.61 17.61 -5.88
C SER A 31 3.95 19.10 -5.76
N SER A 32 5.12 19.53 -6.25
CA SER A 32 5.50 20.94 -6.22
C SER A 32 4.63 21.86 -7.10
N LEU A 33 3.97 21.32 -8.13
CA LEU A 33 3.15 22.08 -9.08
C LEU A 33 1.66 22.13 -8.71
N VAL A 34 1.11 21.06 -8.12
CA VAL A 34 -0.34 20.94 -7.87
C VAL A 34 -0.71 20.61 -6.42
N ALA A 35 0.25 20.29 -5.55
CA ALA A 35 -0.03 20.12 -4.14
C ALA A 35 0.10 21.45 -3.39
N SER A 36 -0.83 21.68 -2.47
CA SER A 36 -0.74 22.77 -1.50
C SER A 36 -0.47 22.18 -0.13
N TYR A 37 0.34 22.88 0.66
CA TYR A 37 0.45 22.60 2.09
C TYR A 37 -0.88 22.89 2.77
N ALA A 38 -1.25 22.03 3.72
CA ALA A 38 -2.32 22.32 4.65
C ALA A 38 -1.96 23.59 5.46
N PRO A 39 -2.96 24.43 5.77
CA PRO A 39 -2.74 25.64 6.58
C PRO A 39 -2.29 25.31 8.01
N ASP A 40 -2.73 24.17 8.54
CA ASP A 40 -2.50 23.77 9.92
C ASP A 40 -1.28 22.84 10.03
N THR A 41 -0.53 22.95 11.12
CA THR A 41 0.60 22.06 11.45
C THR A 41 0.11 20.86 12.26
N LEU A 42 0.54 19.65 11.90
CA LEU A 42 0.25 18.45 12.68
C LEU A 42 1.21 18.37 13.88
N GLY A 43 0.68 18.63 15.06
CA GLY A 43 1.40 18.53 16.34
C GLY A 43 1.30 17.16 17.05
N PRO A 44 1.85 17.04 18.27
CA PRO A 44 1.85 15.81 19.06
C PRO A 44 0.49 15.16 19.28
N ASP A 45 -0.57 15.96 19.45
CA ASP A 45 -1.94 15.46 19.66
C ASP A 45 -2.53 14.75 18.43
N HIS A 46 -1.89 14.90 17.27
CA HIS A 46 -2.26 14.19 16.05
C HIS A 46 -1.54 12.86 15.90
N VAL A 47 -0.52 12.55 16.71
CA VAL A 47 0.26 11.32 16.56
C VAL A 47 -0.66 10.10 16.73
N ALA A 48 -0.62 9.19 15.76
CA ALA A 48 -1.38 7.95 15.81
C ALA A 48 -0.87 7.02 16.92
N SER A 49 -1.74 6.17 17.46
CA SER A 49 -1.35 5.24 18.52
C SER A 49 -0.26 4.27 18.05
N ALA A 50 0.50 3.71 18.99
CA ALA A 50 1.50 2.70 18.68
C ALA A 50 0.87 1.46 18.02
N GLU A 51 -0.34 1.04 18.46
CA GLU A 51 -1.03 -0.08 17.84
C GLU A 51 -1.42 0.22 16.40
N THR A 52 -1.88 1.44 16.11
CA THR A 52 -2.24 1.86 14.75
C THR A 52 -1.01 1.89 13.83
N GLN A 53 0.12 2.40 14.33
CA GLN A 53 1.37 2.44 13.57
C GLN A 53 1.89 1.04 13.27
N GLN A 54 1.87 0.14 14.26
CA GLN A 54 2.25 -1.26 14.09
C GLN A 54 1.33 -1.97 13.09
N TYR A 55 0.01 -1.84 13.27
CA TYR A 55 -0.98 -2.43 12.37
C TYR A 55 -0.79 -1.97 10.92
N LEU A 56 -0.61 -0.67 10.69
CA LEU A 56 -0.39 -0.15 9.35
C LEU A 56 0.97 -0.54 8.76
N SER A 57 1.98 -0.76 9.61
CA SER A 57 3.27 -1.29 9.18
C SER A 57 3.12 -2.73 8.68
N GLU A 58 2.39 -3.57 9.41
CA GLU A 58 2.10 -4.96 9.03
C GLU A 58 1.31 -5.04 7.73
N ILE A 59 0.20 -4.32 7.61
CA ILE A 59 -0.60 -4.31 6.38
C ILE A 59 0.17 -3.67 5.22
N GLY A 60 1.04 -2.71 5.49
CA GLY A 60 1.96 -2.12 4.52
C GLY A 60 2.83 -3.17 3.84
N ALA A 61 3.38 -4.11 4.60
CA ALA A 61 4.17 -5.22 4.06
C ALA A 61 3.39 -6.06 3.03
N TYR A 62 2.10 -6.35 3.25
CA TYR A 62 1.28 -7.06 2.26
C TYR A 62 1.08 -6.24 0.98
N ALA A 63 0.85 -4.94 1.12
CA ALA A 63 0.71 -4.04 -0.02
C ALA A 63 2.01 -3.96 -0.85
N GLU A 64 3.18 -4.06 -0.22
CA GLU A 64 4.48 -4.14 -0.89
C GLU A 64 4.72 -5.49 -1.55
N LEU A 65 4.47 -6.58 -0.83
CA LEU A 65 4.65 -7.94 -1.33
C LEU A 65 3.78 -8.23 -2.57
N ALA A 66 2.70 -7.47 -2.78
CA ALA A 66 1.89 -7.58 -4.00
C ALA A 66 2.68 -7.24 -5.28
N TYR A 67 3.79 -6.51 -5.18
CA TYR A 67 4.70 -6.21 -6.29
C TYR A 67 5.79 -7.29 -6.52
N SER A 68 5.80 -8.36 -5.72
CA SER A 68 6.83 -9.40 -5.79
C SER A 68 7.01 -9.93 -7.22
N LEU A 69 8.26 -10.00 -7.69
CA LEU A 69 8.59 -10.69 -8.95
C LEU A 69 8.61 -12.22 -8.79
N LEU A 70 8.75 -12.70 -7.56
CA LEU A 70 8.60 -14.11 -7.24
C LEU A 70 7.12 -14.43 -7.02
N PRO A 71 6.65 -15.65 -7.38
CA PRO A 71 5.35 -16.12 -6.95
C PRO A 71 5.19 -15.93 -5.43
N ILE A 72 4.08 -15.32 -5.02
CA ILE A 72 3.88 -14.94 -3.62
C ILE A 72 3.86 -16.16 -2.69
N GLU A 73 3.42 -17.31 -3.20
CA GLU A 73 3.48 -18.60 -2.52
C GLU A 73 4.93 -18.99 -2.18
N THR A 74 5.87 -18.74 -3.09
CA THR A 74 7.30 -18.97 -2.88
C THR A 74 7.85 -18.02 -1.83
N VAL A 75 7.44 -16.74 -1.85
CA VAL A 75 7.84 -15.76 -0.83
C VAL A 75 7.41 -16.22 0.56
N PHE A 76 6.14 -16.56 0.75
CA PHE A 76 5.65 -17.01 2.06
C PHE A 76 6.22 -18.37 2.49
N LYS A 77 6.49 -19.28 1.55
CA LYS A 77 7.17 -20.56 1.83
C LYS A 77 8.58 -20.36 2.40
N HIS A 78 9.30 -19.35 1.91
CA HIS A 78 10.67 -19.05 2.31
C HIS A 78 10.81 -17.82 3.21
N LEU A 79 9.70 -17.35 3.78
CA LEU A 79 9.64 -16.09 4.50
C LEU A 79 10.65 -16.00 5.65
N HIS A 80 10.84 -17.08 6.40
CA HIS A 80 11.82 -17.14 7.49
C HIS A 80 13.24 -16.80 7.03
N VAL A 81 13.68 -17.28 5.86
CA VAL A 81 14.99 -16.94 5.29
C VAL A 81 14.98 -15.51 4.76
N LEU A 82 13.91 -15.10 4.10
CA LEU A 82 13.83 -13.78 3.48
C LEU A 82 13.85 -12.63 4.50
N LEU A 83 13.46 -12.91 5.75
CA LEU A 83 13.46 -11.96 6.87
C LEU A 83 14.84 -11.82 7.57
N GLU A 84 15.79 -12.72 7.30
CA GLU A 84 17.11 -12.69 7.93
C GLU A 84 17.93 -11.46 7.49
N PRO A 85 18.97 -11.07 8.24
CA PRO A 85 19.89 -10.01 7.83
C PRO A 85 20.47 -10.26 6.44
N GLU A 86 20.62 -9.19 5.65
CA GLU A 86 21.12 -9.20 4.27
C GLU A 86 20.16 -9.83 3.23
N PHE A 87 18.96 -10.28 3.65
CA PHE A 87 17.94 -10.80 2.73
C PHE A 87 16.89 -9.73 2.35
N PRO A 88 16.16 -9.95 1.23
CA PRO A 88 15.24 -8.98 0.64
C PRO A 88 14.17 -8.39 1.57
N LEU A 89 13.75 -9.11 2.62
CA LEU A 89 12.71 -8.68 3.56
C LEU A 89 13.28 -8.35 4.95
N GLU A 90 14.59 -8.11 5.08
CA GLU A 90 15.18 -7.63 6.33
C GLU A 90 14.44 -6.37 6.83
N GLY A 91 14.04 -6.38 8.10
CA GLY A 91 13.33 -5.26 8.73
C GLY A 91 11.83 -5.21 8.43
N TYR A 92 11.27 -6.17 7.70
CA TYR A 92 9.81 -6.33 7.60
C TYR A 92 9.23 -6.77 8.95
N PRO A 93 7.93 -6.56 9.22
CA PRO A 93 7.33 -6.86 10.50
C PRO A 93 7.06 -8.37 10.58
N ALA A 94 8.07 -9.13 11.02
CA ALA A 94 8.08 -10.59 11.03
C ALA A 94 6.85 -11.19 11.73
N GLU A 95 6.48 -10.68 12.91
CA GLU A 95 5.29 -11.10 13.67
C GLU A 95 4.00 -10.95 12.84
N GLY A 96 3.92 -9.91 12.01
CA GLY A 96 2.78 -9.68 11.14
C GLY A 96 2.66 -10.67 9.97
N LEU A 97 3.77 -11.30 9.56
CA LEU A 97 3.87 -12.07 8.32
C LEU A 97 4.02 -13.59 8.52
N LEU A 98 4.74 -14.05 9.54
CA LEU A 98 5.18 -15.46 9.69
C LEU A 98 4.03 -16.47 9.72
N ASN A 99 2.86 -16.09 10.26
CA ASN A 99 1.69 -16.96 10.39
C ASN A 99 0.64 -16.70 9.29
N THR A 100 1.14 -16.56 8.05
CA THR A 100 0.31 -16.29 6.87
C THR A 100 0.26 -17.50 5.94
N SER A 101 -0.95 -17.91 5.57
CA SER A 101 -1.21 -18.85 4.48
C SER A 101 -1.69 -18.12 3.24
N VAL A 102 -1.04 -18.31 2.09
CA VAL A 102 -1.56 -17.78 0.82
C VAL A 102 -2.77 -18.62 0.40
N VAL A 103 -3.92 -17.97 0.22
CA VAL A 103 -5.16 -18.60 -0.28
C VAL A 103 -5.12 -18.74 -1.80
N CYS A 104 -4.75 -17.66 -2.49
CA CYS A 104 -4.50 -17.66 -3.92
C CYS A 104 -3.74 -16.41 -4.36
N SER A 105 -2.99 -16.50 -5.44
CA SER A 105 -2.53 -15.36 -6.24
C SER A 105 -3.38 -15.20 -7.51
N PHE A 106 -3.39 -13.99 -8.07
CA PHE A 106 -4.04 -13.70 -9.34
C PHE A 106 -3.34 -12.57 -10.09
N VAL A 107 -3.53 -12.56 -11.41
CA VAL A 107 -3.04 -11.52 -12.31
C VAL A 107 -4.24 -10.97 -13.09
N GLY A 108 -4.43 -9.65 -13.04
CA GLY A 108 -5.52 -8.97 -13.71
C GLY A 108 -5.38 -9.00 -15.22
N ARG A 109 -6.50 -9.12 -15.95
CA ARG A 109 -6.53 -9.10 -17.43
C ARG A 109 -6.16 -7.75 -18.06
N THR A 110 -5.81 -6.75 -17.26
CA THR A 110 -5.45 -5.41 -17.71
C THR A 110 -4.18 -5.00 -17.00
N ALA A 111 -3.15 -4.68 -17.80
CA ALA A 111 -1.82 -4.32 -17.32
C ALA A 111 -1.16 -5.40 -16.42
N ASP A 112 -1.61 -6.65 -16.56
CA ASP A 112 -1.12 -7.80 -15.78
C ASP A 112 -1.00 -7.51 -14.29
N LEU A 113 -1.98 -6.80 -13.72
CA LEU A 113 -1.92 -6.27 -12.35
C LEU A 113 -1.92 -7.43 -11.33
N PRO A 114 -0.82 -7.69 -10.60
CA PRO A 114 -0.78 -8.76 -9.63
C PRO A 114 -1.56 -8.42 -8.36
N GLY A 115 -2.12 -9.44 -7.74
CA GLY A 115 -2.69 -9.38 -6.41
C GLY A 115 -2.79 -10.77 -5.80
N PHE A 116 -3.07 -10.83 -4.51
CA PHE A 116 -3.21 -12.09 -3.81
C PHE A 116 -4.17 -11.97 -2.63
N VAL A 117 -4.63 -13.14 -2.17
CA VAL A 117 -5.42 -13.30 -0.95
C VAL A 117 -4.63 -14.17 -0.01
N ALA A 118 -4.47 -13.73 1.23
CA ALA A 118 -3.75 -14.46 2.27
C ALA A 118 -4.50 -14.43 3.60
N TYR A 119 -4.42 -15.50 4.36
CA TYR A 119 -5.04 -15.64 5.67
C TYR A 119 -3.97 -15.60 6.77
N ARG A 120 -4.13 -14.69 7.72
CA ARG A 120 -3.30 -14.53 8.92
C ARG A 120 -3.97 -15.28 10.06
N SER A 121 -3.39 -16.39 10.51
CA SER A 121 -4.05 -17.25 11.51
C SER A 121 -4.12 -16.61 12.89
N ASP A 122 -3.11 -15.85 13.30
CA ASP A 122 -3.02 -15.30 14.66
C ASP A 122 -4.13 -14.30 14.98
N CYS A 123 -4.52 -13.51 13.99
CA CYS A 123 -5.59 -12.52 14.10
C CYS A 123 -6.85 -12.90 13.31
N ARG A 124 -6.89 -14.12 12.75
CA ARG A 124 -8.01 -14.64 11.94
C ARG A 124 -8.41 -13.67 10.82
N GLN A 125 -7.43 -13.07 10.17
CA GLN A 125 -7.63 -11.96 9.23
C GLN A 125 -7.36 -12.41 7.79
N LEU A 126 -8.30 -12.14 6.89
CA LEU A 126 -8.16 -12.41 5.46
C LEU A 126 -7.76 -11.12 4.72
N VAL A 127 -6.55 -11.08 4.18
CA VAL A 127 -5.98 -9.92 3.51
C VAL A 127 -6.05 -10.10 1.99
N VAL A 128 -6.66 -9.15 1.29
CA VAL A 128 -6.60 -9.00 -0.17
C VAL A 128 -5.62 -7.87 -0.46
N ALA A 129 -4.48 -8.21 -1.05
CA ALA A 129 -3.44 -7.25 -1.40
C ALA A 129 -3.38 -7.07 -2.91
N ILE A 130 -3.44 -5.82 -3.37
CA ILE A 130 -3.44 -5.46 -4.79
C ILE A 130 -2.27 -4.51 -5.04
N SER A 131 -1.40 -4.90 -5.97
CA SER A 131 -0.26 -4.08 -6.39
C SER A 131 -0.72 -2.81 -7.11
N GLY A 132 0.20 -1.88 -7.31
CA GLY A 132 0.10 -0.86 -8.36
C GLY A 132 0.90 -1.25 -9.60
N THR A 133 0.91 -0.39 -10.62
CA THR A 133 1.87 -0.52 -11.72
C THR A 133 3.20 0.13 -11.35
N ASN A 134 4.26 -0.19 -12.11
CA ASN A 134 5.51 0.55 -12.08
C ASN A 134 5.26 2.06 -12.20
N VAL A 135 6.04 2.86 -11.46
CA VAL A 135 5.91 4.31 -11.31
C VAL A 135 5.81 5.01 -12.67
N ASP A 136 6.63 4.60 -13.65
CA ASP A 136 6.62 5.12 -15.02
C ASP A 136 5.27 4.87 -15.73
N SER A 137 4.68 3.69 -15.54
CA SER A 137 3.36 3.35 -16.08
C SER A 137 2.20 3.94 -15.27
N ALA A 138 2.38 4.22 -13.98
CA ALA A 138 1.38 4.88 -13.15
C ALA A 138 1.26 6.36 -13.57
N VAL A 139 2.40 7.01 -13.82
CA VAL A 139 2.50 8.34 -14.45
C VAL A 139 1.86 8.28 -15.84
N GLN A 140 2.28 7.35 -16.68
CA GLN A 140 1.74 7.23 -18.04
C GLN A 140 0.24 6.94 -18.04
N ALA A 141 -0.29 6.04 -17.21
CA ALA A 141 -1.72 5.75 -17.09
C ALA A 141 -2.54 6.94 -16.56
N LEU A 142 -1.90 7.84 -15.82
CA LEU A 142 -2.47 9.06 -15.25
C LEU A 142 -2.43 10.24 -16.24
N TYR A 143 -1.47 10.25 -17.16
CA TYR A 143 -1.32 11.26 -18.22
C TYR A 143 -1.96 10.86 -19.57
N ASP A 144 -1.81 9.61 -20.02
CA ASP A 144 -2.30 9.12 -21.32
C ASP A 144 -3.82 9.00 -21.38
N ILE A 145 -4.46 8.82 -20.23
CA ILE A 145 -5.91 8.89 -20.09
C ILE A 145 -6.18 10.24 -19.45
N ARG A 146 -6.25 11.32 -20.24
CA ARG A 146 -6.79 12.62 -19.79
C ARG A 146 -8.05 12.38 -18.97
N THR A 147 -7.95 12.28 -17.64
CA THR A 147 -8.96 12.46 -16.57
C THR A 147 -10.41 12.00 -16.82
N LEU A 148 -10.69 11.26 -17.90
CA LEU A 148 -12.00 11.16 -18.51
C LEU A 148 -12.83 10.33 -17.55
N PRO A 149 -13.79 10.96 -16.88
CA PRO A 149 -14.42 10.33 -15.76
C PRO A 149 -15.49 9.38 -16.32
N HIS A 150 -15.31 8.07 -16.11
CA HIS A 150 -16.27 7.04 -16.49
C HIS A 150 -17.48 7.12 -15.56
N ARG A 151 -18.70 7.15 -16.10
CA ARG A 151 -19.91 7.11 -15.27
C ARG A 151 -19.92 5.77 -14.52
N HIS A 152 -19.92 5.83 -13.19
CA HIS A 152 -19.92 4.61 -12.39
C HIS A 152 -21.26 3.87 -12.58
N PRO A 153 -21.30 2.52 -12.63
CA PRO A 153 -22.54 1.77 -12.85
C PRO A 153 -23.66 1.99 -11.83
N SER A 154 -23.34 2.54 -10.65
CA SER A 154 -24.36 2.99 -9.69
C SER A 154 -25.20 4.19 -10.19
N GLY A 155 -24.81 4.84 -11.28
CA GLY A 155 -25.37 6.11 -11.74
C GLY A 155 -24.95 7.32 -10.89
N ARG A 156 -24.32 7.11 -9.73
CA ARG A 156 -23.91 8.13 -8.76
C ARG A 156 -22.43 8.49 -8.96
N GLY A 157 -22.19 9.62 -9.62
CA GLY A 157 -20.84 10.14 -9.84
C GLY A 157 -20.05 9.43 -10.93
N LYS A 158 -18.74 9.65 -10.93
CA LYS A 158 -17.83 9.16 -11.95
C LYS A 158 -16.53 8.63 -11.32
N VAL A 159 -15.92 7.65 -11.96
CA VAL A 159 -14.67 6.98 -11.57
C VAL A 159 -13.59 7.23 -12.61
N HIS A 160 -12.32 7.26 -12.22
CA HIS A 160 -11.22 7.32 -13.17
C HIS A 160 -11.26 6.11 -14.12
N THR A 161 -11.23 6.35 -15.44
CA THR A 161 -11.39 5.27 -16.43
C THR A 161 -10.29 4.21 -16.31
N GLY A 162 -9.05 4.60 -16.04
CA GLY A 162 -7.95 3.66 -15.84
C GLY A 162 -8.17 2.72 -14.65
N PHE A 163 -8.49 3.29 -13.48
CA PHE A 163 -8.74 2.50 -12.27
C PHE A 163 -9.94 1.58 -12.43
N TRP A 164 -10.99 2.03 -13.13
CA TRP A 164 -12.14 1.20 -13.45
C TRP A 164 -11.80 0.01 -14.34
N ARG A 165 -10.95 0.19 -15.37
CA ARG A 165 -10.50 -0.90 -16.24
C ARG A 165 -9.69 -1.94 -15.46
N LEU A 166 -8.74 -1.49 -14.66
CA LEU A 166 -7.91 -2.35 -13.80
C LEU A 166 -8.77 -3.15 -12.82
N TYR A 167 -9.69 -2.47 -12.13
CA TYR A 167 -10.64 -3.11 -11.22
C TYR A 167 -11.46 -4.21 -11.92
N LYS A 168 -12.05 -3.93 -13.10
CA LYS A 168 -12.77 -4.96 -13.86
C LYS A 168 -11.87 -6.11 -14.31
N GLY A 169 -10.57 -5.87 -14.49
CA GLY A 169 -9.58 -6.89 -14.86
C GLY A 169 -9.28 -7.88 -13.73
N ILE A 170 -9.35 -7.44 -12.47
CA ILE A 170 -9.05 -8.28 -11.28
C ILE A 170 -10.30 -8.75 -10.52
N ARG A 171 -11.46 -8.09 -10.71
CA ARG A 171 -12.68 -8.28 -9.91
C ARG A 171 -13.05 -9.74 -9.66
N ASP A 172 -13.21 -10.53 -10.71
CA ASP A 172 -13.71 -11.91 -10.57
C ASP A 172 -12.71 -12.81 -9.84
N ALA A 173 -11.40 -12.60 -10.10
CA ALA A 173 -10.35 -13.35 -9.43
C ALA A 173 -10.25 -12.99 -7.95
N ALA A 174 -10.29 -11.69 -7.62
CA ALA A 174 -10.27 -11.21 -6.25
C ALA A 174 -11.50 -11.70 -5.46
N LEU A 175 -12.71 -11.61 -6.03
CA LEU A 175 -13.93 -12.12 -5.38
C LEU A 175 -13.92 -13.64 -5.24
N LYS A 176 -13.36 -14.37 -6.21
CA LYS A 176 -13.19 -15.84 -6.11
C LYS A 176 -12.25 -16.20 -4.96
N GLY A 177 -11.09 -15.53 -4.86
CA GLY A 177 -10.12 -15.72 -3.78
C GLY A 177 -10.69 -15.37 -2.41
N LEU A 178 -11.39 -14.25 -2.31
CA LEU A 178 -12.09 -13.83 -1.10
C LEU A 178 -13.14 -14.86 -0.67
N LYS A 179 -13.98 -15.33 -1.61
CA LYS A 179 -14.97 -16.38 -1.36
C LYS A 179 -14.31 -17.69 -0.95
N GLN A 180 -13.13 -18.00 -1.47
CA GLN A 180 -12.38 -19.19 -1.07
C GLN A 180 -11.88 -19.04 0.37
N GLY A 181 -11.21 -17.93 0.69
CA GLY A 181 -10.71 -17.68 2.04
C GLY A 181 -11.81 -17.71 3.11
N LEU A 182 -12.96 -17.10 2.83
CA LEU A 182 -14.12 -17.10 3.73
C LEU A 182 -14.76 -18.48 3.93
N ARG A 183 -14.57 -19.43 3.00
CA ARG A 183 -15.07 -20.80 3.15
C ARG A 183 -14.06 -21.69 3.87
N ASP A 184 -12.79 -21.51 3.56
CA ASP A 184 -11.73 -22.44 3.95
C ASP A 184 -11.15 -22.09 5.34
N PHE A 185 -11.36 -20.85 5.82
CA PHE A 185 -10.82 -20.36 7.08
C PHE A 185 -11.88 -19.72 7.97
N ASP A 186 -11.62 -19.74 9.28
CA ASP A 186 -12.43 -19.02 10.27
C ASP A 186 -11.99 -17.55 10.33
N VAL A 187 -12.68 -16.70 9.57
CA VAL A 187 -12.32 -15.29 9.35
C VAL A 187 -13.07 -14.36 10.30
N ALA A 188 -12.31 -13.63 11.13
CA ALA A 188 -12.80 -12.58 12.01
C ALA A 188 -12.81 -11.19 11.36
N GLU A 189 -11.98 -10.97 10.33
CA GLU A 189 -11.88 -9.68 9.63
C GLU A 189 -11.36 -9.85 8.20
N VAL A 190 -11.86 -9.03 7.28
CA VAL A 190 -11.33 -8.91 5.91
C VAL A 190 -10.63 -7.56 5.73
N VAL A 191 -9.39 -7.57 5.23
CA VAL A 191 -8.63 -6.37 4.92
C VAL A 191 -8.40 -6.26 3.42
N LEU A 192 -8.71 -5.12 2.84
CA LEU A 192 -8.40 -4.80 1.45
C LEU A 192 -7.33 -3.73 1.43
N CYS A 193 -6.15 -4.07 0.89
CA CYS A 193 -5.00 -3.18 0.92
C CYS A 193 -4.29 -3.04 -0.42
N GLY A 194 -3.61 -1.91 -0.58
CA GLY A 194 -2.77 -1.65 -1.74
C GLY A 194 -2.04 -0.33 -1.66
N HIS A 195 -0.96 -0.22 -2.42
CA HIS A 195 -0.13 0.98 -2.54
C HIS A 195 -0.33 1.65 -3.90
N SER A 196 -0.20 2.98 -3.96
CA SER A 196 -0.32 3.79 -5.18
C SER A 196 -1.63 3.46 -5.93
N MET A 197 -1.55 3.01 -7.19
CA MET A 197 -2.69 2.55 -7.97
C MET A 197 -3.46 1.39 -7.29
N GLY A 198 -2.78 0.46 -6.62
CA GLY A 198 -3.41 -0.65 -5.90
C GLY A 198 -4.37 -0.18 -4.81
N SER A 199 -4.07 0.96 -4.18
CA SER A 199 -4.99 1.62 -3.23
C SER A 199 -6.29 2.07 -3.91
N ALA A 200 -6.21 2.60 -5.14
CA ALA A 200 -7.39 3.01 -5.91
C ALA A 200 -8.24 1.83 -6.35
N VAL A 201 -7.60 0.74 -6.81
CA VAL A 201 -8.30 -0.49 -7.23
C VAL A 201 -8.94 -1.18 -6.02
N SER A 202 -8.26 -1.20 -4.87
CA SER A 202 -8.80 -1.71 -3.61
C SER A 202 -10.04 -0.95 -3.15
N GLN A 203 -10.07 0.38 -3.26
CA GLN A 203 -11.28 1.16 -2.98
C GLN A 203 -12.46 0.77 -3.89
N LEU A 204 -12.20 0.46 -5.16
CA LEU A 204 -13.28 0.02 -6.06
C LEU A 204 -13.82 -1.36 -5.70
N LEU A 205 -12.95 -2.28 -5.26
CA LEU A 205 -13.37 -3.58 -4.74
C LEU A 205 -14.17 -3.43 -3.44
N VAL A 206 -13.72 -2.58 -2.51
CA VAL A 206 -14.48 -2.26 -1.29
C VAL A 206 -15.86 -1.68 -1.63
N LEU A 207 -15.94 -0.77 -2.60
CA LEU A 207 -17.22 -0.18 -3.02
C LEU A 207 -18.18 -1.27 -3.52
N ASP A 208 -17.69 -2.27 -4.24
CA ASP A 208 -18.51 -3.40 -4.70
C ASP A 208 -19.00 -4.28 -3.53
N LEU A 209 -18.11 -4.62 -2.59
CA LEU A 209 -18.43 -5.38 -1.38
C LEU A 209 -19.39 -4.63 -0.42
N LEU A 210 -19.32 -3.30 -0.39
CA LEU A 210 -20.24 -2.49 0.40
C LEU A 210 -21.63 -2.38 -0.26
N ARG A 211 -21.70 -2.47 -1.59
CA ARG A 211 -22.98 -2.46 -2.33
C ARG A 211 -23.71 -3.78 -2.18
N ASP A 212 -22.99 -4.89 -2.29
CA ASP A 212 -23.48 -6.24 -2.08
C ASP A 212 -22.63 -6.92 -0.99
N ASP A 213 -23.15 -6.86 0.24
CA ASP A 213 -22.50 -7.44 1.40
C ASP A 213 -22.81 -8.93 1.59
N SER A 214 -23.46 -9.60 0.63
CA SER A 214 -23.83 -11.02 0.76
C SER A 214 -22.63 -11.95 0.92
N LEU A 215 -21.49 -11.60 0.29
CA LEU A 215 -20.26 -12.37 0.40
C LEU A 215 -19.59 -12.22 1.77
N ILE A 216 -19.57 -11.01 2.31
CA ILE A 216 -18.87 -10.68 3.57
C ILE A 216 -19.77 -10.92 4.80
N GLY A 217 -21.08 -10.75 4.64
CA GLY A 217 -22.03 -10.73 5.74
C GLY A 217 -21.67 -9.69 6.79
N SER A 218 -21.69 -10.13 8.05
CA SER A 218 -21.36 -9.32 9.23
C SER A 218 -19.86 -9.30 9.56
N VAL A 219 -19.00 -10.05 8.85
CA VAL A 219 -17.56 -10.08 9.11
C VAL A 219 -17.00 -8.66 8.91
N PRO A 220 -16.38 -8.03 9.93
CA PRO A 220 -15.76 -6.71 9.81
C PRO A 220 -14.84 -6.58 8.59
N MET A 221 -14.82 -5.39 7.99
CA MET A 221 -13.99 -5.12 6.83
C MET A 221 -13.16 -3.85 7.02
N ARG A 222 -11.90 -3.88 6.62
CA ARG A 222 -11.03 -2.70 6.62
C ARG A 222 -10.50 -2.39 5.24
N PHE A 223 -10.48 -1.10 4.91
CA PHE A 223 -9.70 -0.60 3.78
C PHE A 223 -8.37 -0.03 4.30
N VAL A 224 -7.25 -0.41 3.70
CA VAL A 224 -5.92 0.13 4.02
C VAL A 224 -5.16 0.53 2.75
N GLY A 225 -5.12 1.83 2.46
CA GLY A 225 -4.50 2.37 1.26
C GLY A 225 -3.26 3.19 1.55
N PHE A 226 -2.18 2.96 0.82
CA PHE A 226 -0.91 3.68 0.96
C PHE A 226 -0.64 4.52 -0.29
N GLY A 227 -0.36 5.83 -0.16
CA GLY A 227 -0.02 6.70 -1.29
C GLY A 227 -1.09 6.75 -2.38
N GLY A 228 -2.35 6.57 -2.01
CA GLY A 228 -3.44 6.36 -2.97
C GLY A 228 -3.90 7.64 -3.67
N PRO A 229 -4.15 7.62 -4.99
CA PRO A 229 -4.73 8.75 -5.72
C PRO A 229 -6.23 8.91 -5.42
N ARG A 230 -6.82 10.02 -5.86
CA ARG A 230 -8.27 10.22 -5.87
C ARG A 230 -8.92 9.27 -6.89
N VAL A 231 -9.90 8.49 -6.46
CA VAL A 231 -10.49 7.42 -7.30
C VAL A 231 -11.62 7.92 -8.19
N GLY A 232 -12.40 8.89 -7.72
CA GLY A 232 -13.56 9.39 -8.44
C GLY A 232 -14.03 10.75 -7.98
N THR A 233 -15.15 11.18 -8.56
CA THR A 233 -15.74 12.50 -8.30
C THR A 233 -16.53 12.54 -7.01
N LYS A 234 -16.89 13.74 -6.55
CA LYS A 234 -17.74 13.96 -5.36
C LYS A 234 -18.96 13.03 -5.28
N GLY A 235 -19.62 12.73 -6.40
CA GLY A 235 -20.77 11.83 -6.41
C GLY A 235 -20.43 10.38 -6.03
N LEU A 236 -19.24 9.90 -6.40
CA LEU A 236 -18.74 8.57 -6.02
C LEU A 236 -18.34 8.56 -4.54
N VAL A 237 -17.70 9.64 -4.05
CA VAL A 237 -17.35 9.79 -2.63
C VAL A 237 -18.59 9.83 -1.74
N ASN A 238 -19.65 10.52 -2.16
CA ASN A 238 -20.92 10.50 -1.45
C ASN A 238 -21.50 9.07 -1.38
N LEU A 239 -21.44 8.32 -2.49
CA LEU A 239 -21.87 6.92 -2.50
C LEU A 239 -21.04 6.06 -1.53
N TRP A 240 -19.71 6.21 -1.52
CA TRP A 240 -18.84 5.52 -0.56
C TRP A 240 -19.31 5.75 0.87
N ARG A 241 -19.46 7.03 1.27
CA ARG A 241 -19.86 7.42 2.63
C ARG A 241 -21.26 6.90 2.99
N GLU A 242 -22.21 6.95 2.05
CA GLU A 242 -23.56 6.40 2.23
C GLU A 242 -23.52 4.89 2.50
N LEU A 243 -22.68 4.15 1.77
CA LEU A 243 -22.55 2.71 1.91
C LEU A 243 -21.83 2.32 3.19
N VAL A 244 -20.77 3.03 3.58
CA VAL A 244 -20.10 2.87 4.87
C VAL A 244 -21.09 3.08 6.02
N ALA A 245 -21.84 4.19 5.99
CA ALA A 245 -22.86 4.47 7.00
C ALA A 245 -23.98 3.41 7.02
N LYS A 246 -24.40 2.91 5.86
CA LYS A 246 -25.37 1.80 5.75
C LYS A 246 -24.84 0.53 6.42
N ARG A 247 -23.59 0.17 6.15
CA ARG A 247 -22.94 -1.01 6.74
C ARG A 247 -22.84 -0.88 8.25
N ARG A 248 -22.38 0.26 8.75
CA ARG A 248 -22.28 0.52 10.21
C ARG A 248 -23.61 0.47 10.92
N ARG A 249 -24.68 1.03 10.32
CA ARG A 249 -26.04 0.90 10.86
C ARG A 249 -26.54 -0.55 10.92
N ARG A 250 -26.13 -1.39 9.97
CA ARG A 250 -26.60 -2.77 9.87
C ARG A 250 -25.81 -3.74 10.76
N HIS A 251 -24.50 -3.57 10.86
CA HIS A 251 -23.58 -4.54 11.45
C HIS A 251 -22.75 -3.97 12.62
N GLY A 252 -22.98 -2.72 13.03
CA GLY A 252 -22.28 -2.05 14.13
C GLY A 252 -21.19 -1.07 13.67
N GLU A 253 -20.81 -0.10 14.51
CA GLU A 253 -19.90 1.01 14.16
C GLU A 253 -18.54 0.51 13.66
N HIS A 254 -18.02 -0.57 14.24
CA HIS A 254 -16.74 -1.18 13.89
C HIS A 254 -16.82 -2.20 12.74
N SER A 255 -17.98 -2.34 12.08
CA SER A 255 -18.11 -3.25 10.93
C SER A 255 -17.35 -2.77 9.68
N PHE A 256 -16.94 -1.51 9.65
CA PHE A 256 -16.08 -0.97 8.60
C PHE A 256 -15.16 0.17 9.08
N GLU A 257 -13.85 0.00 8.86
CA GLU A 257 -12.82 1.00 9.15
C GLU A 257 -11.97 1.30 7.90
N GLU A 258 -11.47 2.53 7.80
CA GLU A 258 -10.75 3.03 6.62
C GLU A 258 -9.47 3.75 7.02
N TYR A 259 -8.34 3.31 6.46
CA TYR A 259 -7.01 3.83 6.72
C TYR A 259 -6.37 4.23 5.39
N ALA A 260 -6.38 5.52 5.06
CA ALA A 260 -5.64 6.05 3.91
C ALA A 260 -4.40 6.79 4.40
N VAL A 261 -3.21 6.30 4.06
CA VAL A 261 -1.93 6.89 4.44
C VAL A 261 -1.38 7.72 3.27
N LYS A 262 -1.04 8.98 3.54
CA LYS A 262 -0.34 9.87 2.61
C LYS A 262 1.09 10.06 3.07
N MET A 263 2.06 10.03 2.17
CA MET A 263 3.48 10.09 2.53
C MET A 263 4.07 11.48 2.31
N HIS A 264 5.10 11.82 3.07
CA HIS A 264 5.85 13.05 2.87
C HIS A 264 6.44 13.12 1.45
N ARG A 265 6.19 14.24 0.76
CA ARG A 265 6.63 14.50 -0.62
C ARG A 265 6.09 13.54 -1.68
N ASP A 266 5.01 12.82 -1.37
CA ASP A 266 4.29 12.02 -2.35
C ASP A 266 3.28 12.89 -3.11
N GLY A 267 3.38 12.88 -4.45
CA GLY A 267 2.49 13.60 -5.37
C GLY A 267 1.31 12.77 -5.86
N VAL A 268 1.25 11.47 -5.59
CA VAL A 268 0.15 10.61 -6.05
C VAL A 268 -1.20 11.02 -5.44
N PRO A 269 -1.32 11.35 -4.14
CA PRO A 269 -2.59 11.72 -3.53
C PRO A 269 -3.20 12.99 -4.11
N VAL A 270 -2.42 13.87 -4.75
CA VAL A 270 -2.96 15.08 -5.38
C VAL A 270 -3.54 14.84 -6.77
N LEU A 271 -3.55 13.60 -7.24
CA LEU A 271 -4.01 13.23 -8.56
C LEU A 271 -5.18 12.24 -8.52
N PRO A 272 -6.11 12.30 -9.48
CA PRO A 272 -6.33 13.42 -10.40
C PRO A 272 -6.71 14.72 -9.66
N PRO A 273 -6.48 15.90 -10.26
CA PRO A 273 -6.70 17.19 -9.59
C PRO A 273 -8.15 17.45 -9.13
N LYS A 274 -8.29 18.16 -8.00
CA LYS A 274 -9.61 18.58 -7.46
C LYS A 274 -10.41 19.46 -8.42
N ALA A 275 -9.74 20.23 -9.28
CA ALA A 275 -10.35 21.09 -10.28
C ALA A 275 -11.23 20.29 -11.28
N PHE A 276 -10.92 19.01 -11.50
CA PHE A 276 -11.74 18.11 -12.33
C PHE A 276 -12.84 17.39 -11.54
N GLY A 277 -13.12 17.83 -10.30
CA GLY A 277 -14.18 17.29 -9.45
C GLY A 277 -13.82 16.01 -8.69
N TYR A 278 -12.59 15.51 -8.82
CA TYR A 278 -12.08 14.35 -8.06
C TYR A 278 -11.90 14.69 -6.58
N ARG A 279 -12.23 13.74 -5.70
CA ARG A 279 -12.12 13.87 -4.23
C ARG A 279 -11.64 12.53 -3.64
N HIS A 280 -11.08 12.56 -2.44
CA HIS A 280 -10.75 11.34 -1.70
C HIS A 280 -12.02 10.74 -1.08
N CYS A 281 -12.12 9.40 -1.09
CA CYS A 281 -13.20 8.69 -0.40
C CYS A 281 -13.05 8.83 1.12
N VAL A 282 -11.83 8.57 1.62
CA VAL A 282 -11.49 8.60 3.04
C VAL A 282 -11.41 10.04 3.54
N GLU A 283 -12.21 10.35 4.55
CA GLU A 283 -12.36 11.72 5.06
C GLU A 283 -11.24 12.12 6.02
N ARG A 284 -10.76 11.17 6.84
CA ARG A 284 -9.73 11.38 7.86
C ARG A 284 -8.52 10.49 7.60
N PRO A 285 -7.66 10.85 6.63
CA PRO A 285 -6.47 10.06 6.32
C PRO A 285 -5.42 10.18 7.43
N TYR A 286 -4.36 9.40 7.29
CA TYR A 286 -3.11 9.55 8.03
C TYR A 286 -2.06 10.22 7.16
N TYR A 287 -1.13 10.93 7.80
CA TYR A 287 0.07 11.47 7.16
C TYR A 287 1.30 10.82 7.75
N SER A 288 2.18 10.30 6.90
CA SER A 288 3.46 9.69 7.27
C SER A 288 4.62 10.65 7.05
N ARG A 289 5.45 10.84 8.06
CA ARG A 289 6.70 11.60 7.98
C ARG A 289 7.72 11.12 9.02
N HIS A 290 8.93 10.78 8.56
CA HIS A 290 10.07 10.38 9.40
C HIS A 290 9.71 9.22 10.35
N GLY A 291 9.14 8.15 9.80
CA GLY A 291 8.76 6.96 10.59
C GLY A 291 7.60 7.15 11.58
N ARG A 292 6.80 8.22 11.44
CA ARG A 292 5.63 8.48 12.27
C ARG A 292 4.37 8.72 11.47
N LEU A 293 3.25 8.27 12.02
CA LEU A 293 1.91 8.55 11.49
C LEU A 293 1.18 9.59 12.33
N TYR A 294 0.49 10.49 11.64
CA TYR A 294 -0.34 11.54 12.21
C TYR A 294 -1.77 11.43 11.66
N HIS A 295 -2.78 11.49 12.52
CA HIS A 295 -4.18 11.67 12.14
C HIS A 295 -4.35 13.03 11.46
N VAL A 296 -4.98 13.02 10.29
CA VAL A 296 -5.36 14.25 9.58
C VAL A 296 -6.82 14.57 9.89
N PRO A 297 -7.12 15.75 10.46
CA PRO A 297 -8.49 16.23 10.64
C PRO A 297 -9.28 16.25 9.33
N ALA A 298 -10.59 16.01 9.42
CA ALA A 298 -11.48 15.88 8.26
C ALA A 298 -11.43 17.09 7.31
N HIS A 299 -11.37 18.32 7.85
CA HIS A 299 -11.30 19.54 7.03
C HIS A 299 -9.99 19.65 6.24
N LEU A 300 -8.96 18.92 6.64
CA LEU A 300 -7.67 18.85 5.97
C LEU A 300 -7.50 17.60 5.08
N GLY A 301 -8.51 16.72 5.02
CA GLY A 301 -8.44 15.43 4.33
C GLY A 301 -8.15 15.50 2.82
N GLU A 302 -8.30 16.66 2.19
CA GLU A 302 -8.00 16.89 0.77
C GLU A 302 -6.59 17.45 0.48
N TYR A 303 -5.81 17.77 1.51
CA TYR A 303 -4.41 18.17 1.40
C TYR A 303 -3.49 16.94 1.38
N ALA A 304 -2.31 17.07 0.75
CA ALA A 304 -1.32 16.00 0.68
C ALA A 304 0.02 16.37 1.32
N LEU A 305 0.25 17.66 1.58
CA LEU A 305 1.47 18.17 2.19
C LEU A 305 1.12 18.82 3.52
N PHE A 306 1.91 18.52 4.56
CA PHE A 306 1.69 19.00 5.92
C PHE A 306 3.01 19.41 6.54
N HIS A 307 2.99 20.51 7.29
CA HIS A 307 4.01 20.77 8.29
C HIS A 307 3.74 19.89 9.51
N VAL A 308 4.80 19.40 10.16
CA VAL A 308 4.69 18.64 11.41
C VAL A 308 5.60 19.29 12.45
N ASP A 309 5.14 19.31 13.70
CA ASP A 309 5.94 19.73 14.84
C ASP A 309 6.81 18.54 15.31
N GLU A 310 8.13 18.66 15.18
CA GLU A 310 9.09 17.59 15.43
C GLU A 310 9.64 17.57 16.87
N THR A 311 8.99 18.26 17.82
CA THR A 311 9.45 18.38 19.21
C THR A 311 9.50 17.05 19.99
N THR A 312 8.87 15.97 19.51
CA THR A 312 8.90 14.64 20.15
C THR A 312 9.91 13.71 19.45
N PRO A 313 10.74 12.89 20.14
CA PRO A 313 11.74 11.99 19.52
C PRO A 313 11.14 10.76 18.80
N ALA A 314 11.56 10.50 17.55
CA ALA A 314 11.00 9.49 16.63
C ALA A 314 10.75 8.10 17.26
N PHE A 315 9.62 7.47 16.91
CA PHE A 315 9.32 6.10 17.31
C PHE A 315 10.11 5.15 16.41
N ARG A 316 10.93 4.27 16.99
CA ARG A 316 11.71 3.27 16.24
C ARG A 316 10.85 2.03 16.01
N LEU A 317 9.90 2.11 15.10
CA LEU A 317 9.40 0.92 14.39
C LEU A 317 10.13 0.82 13.07
N ALA A 318 10.46 -0.41 12.68
CA ALA A 318 11.27 -0.68 11.51
C ALA A 318 10.76 0.07 10.26
N HIS A 319 11.72 0.64 9.56
CA HIS A 319 11.77 1.59 8.44
C HIS A 319 10.73 1.52 7.29
N ILE A 320 9.65 0.74 7.35
CA ILE A 320 8.72 0.49 6.23
C ILE A 320 8.09 1.77 5.67
N PHE A 321 7.73 2.73 6.52
CA PHE A 321 7.04 3.96 6.06
C PHE A 321 7.90 4.90 5.21
N ASP A 322 9.23 4.89 5.39
CA ASP A 322 10.17 5.62 4.53
C ASP A 322 10.66 4.72 3.36
N HIS A 323 10.44 3.39 3.45
CA HIS A 323 10.84 2.36 2.47
C HIS A 323 9.82 2.01 1.39
N LEU A 324 8.53 2.30 1.59
CA LEU A 324 7.39 1.98 0.70
C LEU A 324 7.58 2.42 -0.77
N VAL A 325 8.51 3.32 -1.05
CA VAL A 325 8.81 3.82 -2.41
C VAL A 325 10.17 3.33 -2.94
N LEU A 326 11.09 2.87 -2.08
CA LEU A 326 12.51 2.70 -2.43
C LEU A 326 12.97 1.23 -2.54
N HIS A 327 12.50 0.31 -1.70
CA HIS A 327 13.15 -1.01 -1.59
C HIS A 327 12.58 -2.13 -2.49
N ILE A 328 11.35 -2.02 -3.00
CA ILE A 328 10.80 -3.07 -3.89
C ILE A 328 11.65 -3.19 -5.17
N ILE A 329 12.27 -2.10 -5.64
CA ILE A 329 13.14 -2.13 -6.81
C ILE A 329 14.53 -2.71 -6.46
N ASP A 330 15.09 -2.36 -5.30
CA ASP A 330 16.44 -2.79 -4.89
C ASP A 330 16.51 -4.26 -4.43
N ALA A 331 15.53 -4.71 -3.64
CA ALA A 331 15.48 -6.09 -3.13
C ALA A 331 15.36 -7.13 -4.24
N LEU A 332 14.78 -6.74 -5.38
CA LEU A 332 14.54 -7.59 -6.55
C LEU A 332 15.70 -7.58 -7.57
N GLN A 333 16.56 -6.55 -7.56
CA GLN A 333 17.78 -6.55 -8.37
C GLN A 333 18.89 -7.42 -7.75
N HIS A 334 18.96 -7.50 -6.41
CA HIS A 334 19.94 -8.35 -5.73
C HIS A 334 19.69 -9.86 -5.93
N ILE A 335 18.43 -10.30 -6.07
CA ILE A 335 18.10 -11.69 -6.41
C ILE A 335 18.56 -12.05 -7.84
N HIS A 336 18.55 -11.09 -8.77
CA HIS A 336 19.02 -11.34 -10.15
C HIS A 336 20.53 -11.48 -10.25
N ILE A 337 21.29 -10.91 -9.31
CA ILE A 337 22.76 -11.01 -9.27
C ILE A 337 23.22 -12.36 -8.69
N HIS A 338 22.39 -13.03 -7.87
CA HIS A 338 22.71 -14.35 -7.29
C HIS A 338 22.14 -15.56 -8.05
N ILE A 339 21.37 -15.36 -9.13
CA ILE A 339 20.88 -16.42 -10.04
C ILE A 339 21.42 -16.20 -11.47
N GLN A 340 22.65 -15.69 -11.59
CA GLN A 340 23.45 -15.82 -12.81
C GLN A 340 24.51 -16.89 -12.56
N PRO A 341 24.71 -17.87 -13.46
CA PRO A 341 25.80 -18.82 -13.31
C PRO A 341 27.11 -18.03 -13.37
N GLN A 342 27.76 -17.89 -12.22
CA GLN A 342 29.14 -17.44 -12.13
C GLN A 342 29.96 -18.30 -13.10
N ARG A 343 30.59 -17.66 -14.09
CA ARG A 343 31.55 -18.33 -14.97
C ARG A 343 32.60 -19.02 -14.08
N PRO A 344 33.02 -20.25 -14.39
CA PRO A 344 33.88 -21.00 -13.50
C PRO A 344 35.27 -20.36 -13.48
N HIS A 345 35.64 -19.74 -12.37
CA HIS A 345 37.03 -19.69 -11.94
C HIS A 345 37.30 -20.89 -11.02
N PRO A 346 38.41 -21.60 -11.20
CA PRO A 346 38.64 -22.87 -10.53
C PRO A 346 38.84 -22.64 -9.02
N SER A 347 37.95 -23.21 -8.21
CA SER A 347 38.15 -23.34 -6.77
C SER A 347 38.70 -24.74 -6.44
N PRO A 348 39.60 -24.89 -5.45
CA PRO A 348 39.72 -26.14 -4.75
C PRO A 348 38.58 -26.25 -3.73
N SER A 349 37.88 -27.38 -3.80
CA SER A 349 36.73 -27.80 -2.98
C SER A 349 36.85 -27.53 -1.48
N PRO A 350 35.71 -27.38 -0.76
CA PRO A 350 35.22 -28.53 -0.01
C PRO A 350 33.70 -28.79 -0.14
N ARG A 351 33.34 -30.00 0.31
CA ARG A 351 32.14 -30.79 0.02
C ARG A 351 30.86 -30.25 0.69
N TRP A 352 29.79 -30.12 -0.08
CA TRP A 352 28.41 -30.07 0.42
C TRP A 352 27.78 -31.48 0.33
N PRO A 353 27.04 -31.97 1.34
CA PRO A 353 26.23 -33.17 1.21
C PRO A 353 24.99 -32.89 0.36
N GLN A 354 24.77 -33.74 -0.65
CA GLN A 354 23.60 -33.72 -1.53
C GLN A 354 22.33 -34.11 -0.75
N LEU A 355 21.27 -33.29 -0.88
CA LEU A 355 19.90 -33.72 -0.65
C LEU A 355 19.12 -33.48 -1.95
N LEU A 356 18.61 -34.59 -2.50
CA LEU A 356 17.90 -34.75 -3.76
C LEU A 356 16.43 -34.31 -3.64
N LEU A 357 15.96 -33.69 -4.74
CA LEU A 357 14.61 -33.70 -5.34
C LEU A 357 13.40 -33.24 -4.51
#